data_AF-A0A348WBS7-F1
#
_entry.id   AF-A0A348WBS7-F1
#
_cell.length_a   1.000
_cell.length_b   1.000
_cell.length_c   1.000
_cell.angle_alpha   90.00
_cell.angle_beta   90.00
_cell.angle_gamma   90.00
#
_symmetry.space_group_name_H-M   'P 1'
#
loop_
_entity.id
_entity.type
_entity.pdbx_description
1 polymer ?
#
loop_
_entity_poly.entity_id
_entity_poly.type
_entity_poly.pdbx_seq_one_letter_code
_entity_poly.pdbx_strand_id
1 'polypeptide(L)'
;AWHGLFIRHLLRRPEREALDHFVADFTVINCPSFKADPKKHDCRSDTVIAMNFDRKMILIGGTEYAGENKKSVFSLLNYLLPEKGIMPMHCSANHAKGNPVDTAVFFGLSGTGKTTLSADPGRILIGDDEHGWSDRGTFNFEGGCYAKTINLNPEAEPEIYATTSKFATVIENMVFDEETKELDFDDDSLTANMRCAYPLDYISNASETAIGGHPKNIIM
;
A
#
# COMPACT_ATOMS: atom_id res chain seq x y z
N ALA A 1 -14.20 9.85 -6.26
CA ALA A 1 -13.91 8.95 -7.39
C ALA A 1 -12.50 8.35 -7.29
N TRP A 2 -11.45 9.18 -7.23
CA TRP A 2 -10.07 8.70 -7.22
C TRP A 2 -9.70 7.84 -5.98
N HIS A 3 -10.24 8.09 -4.78
CA HIS A 3 -10.05 7.19 -3.63
C HIS A 3 -10.57 5.77 -3.87
N GLY A 4 -11.62 5.61 -4.69
CA GLY A 4 -12.13 4.30 -5.10
C GLY A 4 -11.19 3.59 -6.07
N LEU A 5 -10.51 4.35 -6.93
CA LEU A 5 -9.45 3.83 -7.80
C LEU A 5 -8.20 3.45 -6.98
N PHE A 6 -7.79 4.32 -6.05
CA PHE A 6 -6.69 4.06 -5.11
C PHE A 6 -6.91 2.73 -4.36
N ILE A 7 -8.06 2.54 -3.71
CA ILE A 7 -8.28 1.32 -2.94
C ILE A 7 -8.41 0.07 -3.82
N ARG A 8 -8.88 0.24 -5.08
CA ARG A 8 -8.92 -0.83 -6.08
C ARG A 8 -7.52 -1.27 -6.52
N HIS A 9 -6.55 -0.35 -6.52
CA HIS A 9 -5.15 -0.68 -6.78
C HIS A 9 -4.50 -1.33 -5.56
N LEU A 10 -4.75 -0.78 -4.37
CA LEU A 10 -4.04 -1.18 -3.16
C LEU A 10 -4.56 -2.47 -2.52
N LEU A 11 -5.85 -2.78 -2.59
CA LEU A 11 -6.37 -4.02 -2.02
C LEU A 11 -6.41 -5.16 -3.04
N ARG A 12 -6.30 -6.39 -2.55
CA ARG A 12 -6.48 -7.60 -3.36
C ARG A 12 -7.88 -7.62 -3.96
N ARG A 13 -7.97 -7.70 -5.28
CA ARG A 13 -9.24 -7.76 -6.01
C ARG A 13 -9.76 -9.20 -5.96
N PRO A 14 -11.01 -9.44 -5.55
CA PRO A 14 -11.62 -10.74 -5.66
C PRO A 14 -11.89 -11.09 -7.13
N GLU A 15 -11.99 -12.38 -7.42
CA GLU A 15 -12.49 -12.86 -8.72
C GLU A 15 -13.92 -12.39 -8.97
N ARG A 16 -14.31 -12.30 -10.25
CA ARG A 16 -15.60 -11.71 -10.64
C ARG A 16 -16.78 -12.43 -10.01
N GLU A 17 -16.74 -13.76 -9.99
CA GLU A 17 -17.79 -14.62 -9.46
C GLU A 17 -17.93 -14.48 -7.94
N ALA A 18 -16.82 -14.23 -7.23
CA ALA A 18 -16.85 -14.02 -5.78
C ALA A 18 -17.60 -12.73 -5.39
N LEU A 19 -17.71 -11.75 -6.29
CA LEU A 19 -18.44 -10.51 -6.04
C LEU A 19 -19.95 -10.71 -5.93
N ASP A 20 -20.52 -11.74 -6.57
CA ASP A 20 -21.97 -11.97 -6.58
C ASP A 20 -22.53 -12.38 -5.21
N HIS A 21 -21.64 -12.85 -4.33
CA HIS A 21 -21.96 -13.28 -2.96
C HIS A 21 -21.08 -12.60 -1.91
N PHE A 22 -20.41 -11.49 -2.28
CA PHE A 22 -19.50 -10.81 -1.38
C PHE A 22 -20.23 -10.23 -0.17
N VAL A 23 -19.75 -10.59 1.02
CA VAL A 23 -20.17 -10.00 2.30
C VAL A 23 -18.94 -9.40 2.95
N ALA A 24 -19.00 -8.10 3.25
CA ALA A 24 -17.89 -7.41 3.88
C ALA A 24 -17.73 -7.86 5.34
N ASP A 25 -16.56 -8.37 5.69
CA ASP A 25 -16.19 -8.57 7.10
C ASP A 25 -16.05 -7.24 7.82
N PHE A 26 -15.41 -6.25 7.20
CA PHE A 26 -15.26 -4.89 7.69
C PHE A 26 -15.61 -3.88 6.58
N THR A 27 -16.19 -2.74 6.97
CA THR A 27 -16.53 -1.65 6.04
C THR A 27 -15.72 -0.40 6.34
N VAL A 28 -15.02 0.14 5.34
CA VAL A 28 -14.40 1.47 5.42
C VAL A 28 -15.36 2.49 4.80
N ILE A 29 -15.74 3.47 5.60
CA ILE A 29 -16.52 4.64 5.18
C ILE A 29 -15.54 5.81 5.06
N ASN A 30 -15.16 6.13 3.82
CA ASN A 30 -14.29 7.27 3.53
C ASN A 30 -15.15 8.47 3.08
N CYS A 31 -15.20 9.49 3.92
CA CYS A 31 -15.95 10.73 3.71
C CYS A 31 -15.00 11.94 3.87
N PRO A 32 -14.10 12.21 2.91
CA PRO A 32 -13.04 13.21 3.07
C PRO A 32 -13.60 14.62 3.31
N SER A 33 -14.76 14.93 2.74
CA SER A 33 -15.46 16.21 2.90
C SER A 33 -16.21 16.38 4.22
N PHE A 34 -16.41 15.30 4.98
CA PHE A 34 -17.04 15.37 6.29
C PHE A 34 -16.05 15.94 7.30
N LYS A 35 -16.41 17.05 7.94
CA LYS A 35 -15.65 17.65 9.03
C LYS A 35 -16.32 17.31 10.36
N ALA A 36 -15.59 16.65 11.25
CA ALA A 36 -16.08 16.38 12.58
C ALA A 36 -16.20 17.69 13.39
N ASP A 37 -17.17 17.75 14.29
CA ASP A 37 -17.23 18.78 15.32
C ASP A 37 -16.56 18.21 16.59
N PRO A 38 -15.40 18.75 17.02
CA PRO A 38 -14.67 18.28 18.19
C PRO A 38 -15.51 18.19 19.46
N LYS A 39 -16.36 19.19 19.71
CA LYS A 39 -17.16 19.26 20.94
C LYS A 39 -18.32 18.27 20.90
N LYS A 40 -18.93 18.09 19.73
CA LYS A 40 -20.09 17.20 19.56
C LYS A 40 -19.68 15.73 19.48
N HIS A 41 -18.57 15.43 18.82
CA HIS A 41 -18.15 14.06 18.50
C HIS A 41 -17.02 13.54 19.40
N ASP A 42 -16.56 14.34 20.38
CA ASP A 42 -15.47 13.97 21.29
C ASP A 42 -14.19 13.56 20.54
N CYS A 43 -13.82 14.37 19.54
CA CYS A 43 -12.61 14.18 18.74
C CYS A 43 -11.66 15.36 18.89
N ARG A 44 -10.36 15.14 18.64
CA ARG A 44 -9.32 16.17 18.80
C ARG A 44 -9.46 17.34 17.81
N SER A 45 -9.84 17.04 16.57
CA SER A 45 -9.87 17.96 15.43
C SER A 45 -11.06 17.66 14.52
N ASP A 46 -11.22 18.41 13.44
CA ASP A 46 -12.22 18.13 12.41
C ASP A 46 -11.87 16.90 11.54
N THR A 47 -10.59 16.53 11.47
CA THR A 47 -10.14 15.22 10.96
C THR A 47 -10.40 14.11 12.00
N VAL A 48 -10.99 13.00 11.55
CA VAL A 48 -11.28 11.81 12.36
C VAL A 48 -10.95 10.53 11.58
N ILE A 49 -10.19 9.65 12.21
CA ILE A 49 -9.97 8.27 11.78
C ILE A 49 -10.35 7.39 12.96
N ALA A 50 -11.49 6.73 12.87
CA ALA A 50 -12.07 5.97 13.98
C ALA A 50 -12.36 4.53 13.55
N MET A 51 -11.97 3.56 14.39
CA MET A 51 -12.24 2.14 14.17
C MET A 51 -13.17 1.61 15.25
N ASN A 52 -14.23 0.95 14.84
CA ASN A 52 -15.16 0.26 15.72
C ASN A 52 -15.15 -1.24 15.37
N PHE A 53 -14.49 -2.03 16.23
CA PHE A 53 -14.35 -3.48 16.02
C PHE A 53 -15.67 -4.23 16.20
N ASP A 54 -16.52 -3.82 17.15
CA ASP A 54 -17.83 -4.44 17.39
C ASP A 54 -18.76 -4.30 16.19
N ARG A 55 -18.78 -3.11 15.58
CA ARG A 55 -19.56 -2.79 14.38
C ARG A 55 -18.85 -3.13 13.08
N LYS A 56 -17.61 -3.62 13.17
CA LYS A 56 -16.72 -3.91 12.05
C LYS A 56 -16.65 -2.77 11.01
N MET A 57 -16.41 -1.56 11.50
CA MET A 57 -16.49 -0.33 10.71
C MET A 57 -15.31 0.58 10.97
N ILE A 58 -14.80 1.22 9.92
CA ILE A 58 -13.78 2.27 9.99
C ILE A 58 -14.36 3.52 9.35
N LEU A 59 -14.31 4.66 10.05
CA LEU A 59 -14.69 5.97 9.53
C LEU A 59 -13.43 6.80 9.30
N ILE A 60 -13.28 7.35 8.10
CA ILE A 60 -12.24 8.32 7.73
C ILE A 60 -12.95 9.59 7.27
N GLY A 61 -12.68 10.71 7.95
CA GLY A 61 -13.26 12.02 7.63
C GLY A 61 -12.30 13.17 7.87
N GLY A 62 -12.51 14.27 7.15
CA GLY A 62 -11.74 15.50 7.29
C GLY A 62 -10.30 15.39 6.78
N THR A 63 -10.05 14.45 5.87
CA THR A 63 -8.75 14.23 5.22
C THR A 63 -8.93 13.61 3.85
N GLU A 64 -8.20 14.12 2.86
CA GLU A 64 -8.13 13.56 1.50
C GLU A 64 -6.93 12.65 1.30
N TYR A 65 -6.05 12.52 2.31
CA TYR A 65 -4.84 11.72 2.21
C TYR A 65 -5.17 10.23 2.04
N ALA A 66 -4.78 9.65 0.90
CA ALA A 66 -5.14 8.28 0.57
C ALA A 66 -4.54 7.24 1.54
N GLY A 67 -3.36 7.57 2.10
CA GLY A 67 -2.66 6.74 3.06
C GLY A 67 -3.49 6.37 4.30
N GLU A 68 -4.48 7.18 4.67
CA GLU A 68 -5.39 6.86 5.77
C GLU A 68 -6.23 5.62 5.48
N ASN A 69 -6.66 5.42 4.22
CA ASN A 69 -7.41 4.23 3.81
C ASN A 69 -6.52 2.99 3.92
N LYS A 70 -5.30 3.06 3.37
CA LYS A 70 -4.32 1.98 3.41
C LYS A 70 -3.97 1.60 4.84
N LYS A 71 -3.47 2.56 5.63
CA LYS A 71 -2.98 2.28 6.99
C LYS A 71 -4.10 1.95 7.98
N SER A 72 -5.34 2.36 7.70
CA SER A 72 -6.48 1.88 8.47
C SER A 72 -6.73 0.38 8.30
N VAL A 73 -6.69 -0.13 7.07
CA VAL A 73 -6.80 -1.57 6.79
C VAL A 73 -5.60 -2.31 7.38
N PHE A 74 -4.39 -1.77 7.25
CA PHE A 74 -3.21 -2.37 7.88
C PHE A 74 -3.34 -2.47 9.39
N SER A 75 -3.81 -1.41 10.05
CA SER A 75 -4.00 -1.40 11.51
C SER A 75 -5.07 -2.42 11.94
N LEU A 76 -6.13 -2.57 11.16
CA LEU A 76 -7.13 -3.62 11.37
C LEU A 76 -6.51 -5.03 11.26
N LEU A 77 -5.71 -5.28 10.23
CA LEU A 77 -5.02 -6.57 10.06
C LEU A 77 -4.00 -6.82 11.18
N ASN A 78 -3.34 -5.78 11.68
CA ASN A 78 -2.45 -5.88 12.84
C ASN A 78 -3.19 -6.31 14.12
N TYR A 79 -4.48 -6.02 14.22
CA TYR A 79 -5.32 -6.47 15.33
C TYR A 79 -5.86 -7.89 15.13
N LEU A 80 -6.41 -8.20 13.95
CA LEU A 80 -7.12 -9.46 13.71
C LEU A 80 -6.19 -10.67 13.47
N LEU A 81 -5.03 -10.46 12.85
CA LEU A 81 -4.16 -11.56 12.41
C LEU A 81 -3.40 -12.25 13.56
N PRO A 82 -2.92 -11.54 14.60
CA PRO A 82 -2.29 -12.20 15.75
C PRO A 82 -3.18 -13.25 16.42
N GLU A 83 -4.50 -13.03 16.51
CA GLU A 83 -5.45 -14.01 17.06
C GLU A 83 -5.52 -15.30 16.23
N LYS A 84 -5.11 -15.24 14.97
CA LYS A 84 -5.03 -16.37 14.04
C LYS A 84 -3.63 -16.99 13.97
N GLY A 85 -2.71 -16.57 14.84
CA GLY A 85 -1.31 -17.04 14.82
C GLY A 85 -0.50 -16.52 13.64
N ILE A 86 -0.92 -15.42 13.01
CA ILE A 86 -0.22 -14.78 11.89
C ILE A 86 0.48 -13.54 12.41
N MET A 87 1.76 -13.39 12.11
CA MET A 87 2.53 -12.19 12.42
C MET A 87 2.36 -11.15 11.30
N PRO A 88 1.65 -10.03 11.53
CA PRO A 88 1.63 -8.91 10.61
C PRO A 88 2.98 -8.17 10.66
N MET A 89 3.46 -7.75 9.50
CA MET A 89 4.78 -7.15 9.30
C MET A 89 4.67 -5.92 8.42
N HIS A 90 5.31 -4.84 8.86
CA HIS A 90 5.52 -3.63 8.05
C HIS A 90 6.90 -3.73 7.40
N CYS A 91 6.97 -4.47 6.29
CA CYS A 91 8.19 -4.79 5.56
C CYS A 91 7.88 -4.97 4.07
N SER A 92 8.87 -4.77 3.20
CA SER A 92 8.82 -5.32 1.85
C SER A 92 9.27 -6.78 1.86
N ALA A 93 8.93 -7.55 0.82
CA ALA A 93 9.37 -8.93 0.68
C ALA A 93 9.57 -9.32 -0.79
N ASN A 94 10.56 -10.19 -1.04
CA ASN A 94 10.81 -10.77 -2.35
C ASN A 94 11.34 -12.21 -2.23
N HIS A 95 11.29 -12.98 -3.31
CA HIS A 95 11.87 -14.32 -3.36
C HIS A 95 12.76 -14.53 -4.60
N ALA A 96 13.65 -15.51 -4.56
CA ALA A 96 14.47 -15.84 -5.73
C ALA A 96 13.62 -16.37 -6.89
N LYS A 97 14.02 -16.06 -8.13
CA LYS A 97 13.37 -16.59 -9.35
C LYS A 97 13.40 -18.11 -9.34
N GLY A 98 12.24 -18.75 -9.59
CA GLY A 98 12.10 -20.21 -9.59
C GLY A 98 12.25 -20.88 -8.20
N ASN A 99 12.43 -20.11 -7.12
CA ASN A 99 12.55 -20.65 -5.78
C ASN A 99 11.81 -19.76 -4.75
N PRO A 100 10.48 -19.89 -4.65
CA PRO A 100 9.66 -19.12 -3.69
C PRO A 100 10.05 -19.33 -2.22
N VAL A 101 10.70 -20.46 -1.90
CA VAL A 101 11.15 -20.77 -0.53
C VAL A 101 12.34 -19.90 -0.11
N ASP A 102 13.11 -19.36 -1.05
CA ASP A 102 14.17 -18.40 -0.76
C ASP A 102 13.62 -16.96 -0.66
N THR A 103 12.81 -16.73 0.38
CA THR A 103 12.19 -15.43 0.68
C THR A 103 13.09 -14.57 1.57
N ALA A 104 13.14 -13.28 1.28
CA ALA A 104 13.74 -12.24 2.12
C ALA A 104 12.70 -11.19 2.49
N VAL A 105 12.74 -10.69 3.71
CA VAL A 105 11.91 -9.59 4.20
C VAL A 105 12.79 -8.43 4.66
N PHE A 106 12.36 -7.20 4.39
CA PHE A 106 13.12 -5.98 4.65
C PHE A 106 12.26 -5.04 5.51
N PHE A 107 12.60 -4.96 6.78
CA PHE A 107 12.02 -3.99 7.69
C PHE A 107 12.69 -2.62 7.52
N GLY A 108 12.00 -1.58 7.95
CA GLY A 108 12.50 -0.22 7.86
C GLY A 108 11.37 0.81 7.92
N LEU A 109 11.70 2.03 8.31
CA LEU A 109 10.75 3.13 8.27
C LEU A 109 10.58 3.67 6.84
N SER A 110 9.66 4.62 6.65
CA SER A 110 9.53 5.27 5.34
C SER A 110 10.81 6.02 5.00
N GLY A 111 11.38 5.78 3.82
CA GLY A 111 12.62 6.44 3.37
C GLY A 111 13.92 5.74 3.79
N THR A 112 13.88 4.54 4.40
CA THR A 112 15.10 3.78 4.77
C THR A 112 15.54 2.78 3.68
N GLY A 113 15.13 2.97 2.42
CA GLY A 113 15.54 2.13 1.30
C GLY A 113 14.82 0.77 1.17
N LYS A 114 13.75 0.51 1.93
CA LYS A 114 12.97 -0.76 1.84
C LYS A 114 12.57 -1.10 0.41
N THR A 115 11.92 -0.14 -0.28
CA THR A 115 11.39 -0.32 -1.62
C THR A 115 12.53 -0.56 -2.60
N THR A 116 13.57 0.29 -2.56
CA THR A 116 14.77 0.20 -3.40
C THR A 116 15.51 -1.14 -3.22
N LEU A 117 15.70 -1.62 -1.99
CA LEU A 117 16.37 -2.91 -1.72
C LEU A 117 15.52 -4.12 -2.12
N SER A 118 14.19 -4.00 -2.04
CA SER A 118 13.30 -5.10 -2.42
C SER A 118 13.04 -5.21 -3.92
N ALA A 119 13.20 -4.11 -4.67
CA ALA A 119 13.03 -4.02 -6.12
C ALA A 119 14.26 -4.54 -6.89
N ASP A 120 14.81 -5.68 -6.47
CA ASP A 120 15.94 -6.33 -7.13
C ASP A 120 15.47 -7.04 -8.43
N PRO A 121 16.00 -6.69 -9.62
CA PRO A 121 15.63 -7.33 -10.89
C PRO A 121 15.90 -8.84 -10.93
N GLY A 122 16.82 -9.34 -10.10
CA GLY A 122 17.15 -10.76 -9.94
C GLY A 122 16.15 -11.54 -9.08
N ARG A 123 15.22 -10.86 -8.41
CA ARG A 123 14.24 -11.45 -7.49
C ARG A 123 12.82 -11.11 -7.94
N ILE A 124 11.85 -11.84 -7.39
CA ILE A 124 10.41 -11.65 -7.65
C ILE A 124 9.81 -10.92 -6.45
N LEU A 125 9.19 -9.77 -6.69
CA LEU A 125 8.58 -8.94 -5.65
C LEU A 125 7.29 -9.59 -5.13
N ILE A 126 7.19 -9.80 -3.82
CA ILE A 126 5.96 -10.26 -3.16
C ILE A 126 5.07 -9.05 -2.84
N GLY A 127 5.69 -7.99 -2.31
CA GLY A 127 5.06 -6.71 -1.98
C GLY A 127 6.09 -5.72 -1.43
N ASP A 128 5.74 -4.44 -1.36
CA ASP A 128 6.66 -3.36 -0.99
C ASP A 128 6.50 -2.83 0.44
N ASP A 129 5.43 -3.18 1.17
CA ASP A 129 5.15 -2.52 2.45
C ASP A 129 4.50 -3.39 3.54
N GLU A 130 3.50 -4.24 3.23
CA GLU A 130 2.69 -4.91 4.27
C GLU A 130 2.50 -6.41 4.01
N HIS A 131 2.99 -7.24 4.94
CA HIS A 131 2.98 -8.70 4.79
C HIS A 131 2.51 -9.42 6.06
N GLY A 132 2.03 -10.65 5.89
CA GLY A 132 1.78 -11.59 6.97
C GLY A 132 2.75 -12.75 6.91
N TRP A 133 3.22 -13.21 8.07
CA TRP A 133 3.96 -14.45 8.22
C TRP A 133 3.09 -15.46 8.99
N SER A 134 2.68 -16.51 8.29
CA SER A 134 1.90 -17.64 8.80
C SER A 134 2.73 -18.92 8.92
N ASP A 135 2.10 -20.00 9.40
CA ASP A 135 2.62 -21.36 9.37
C ASP A 135 2.92 -21.90 7.95
N ARG A 136 2.37 -21.26 6.91
CA ARG A 136 2.60 -21.64 5.49
C ARG A 136 3.63 -20.76 4.77
N GLY A 137 4.11 -19.69 5.40
CA GLY A 137 5.05 -18.75 4.78
C GLY A 137 4.57 -17.31 4.81
N THR A 138 5.13 -16.51 3.91
CA THR A 138 4.92 -15.05 3.81
C THR A 138 3.89 -14.74 2.74
N PHE A 139 3.02 -13.76 2.96
CA PHE A 139 2.07 -13.31 1.93
C PHE A 139 1.83 -11.80 2.03
N ASN A 140 1.58 -11.18 0.88
CA ASN A 140 1.27 -9.76 0.80
C ASN A 140 -0.20 -9.49 1.20
N PHE A 141 -0.45 -8.44 1.97
CA PHE A 141 -1.81 -7.98 2.26
C PHE A 141 -2.42 -7.17 1.11
N GLU A 142 -1.57 -6.50 0.35
CA GLU A 142 -1.94 -5.51 -0.66
C GLU A 142 -1.95 -6.11 -2.06
N GLY A 143 -2.73 -5.54 -2.98
CA GLY A 143 -2.77 -5.86 -4.41
C GLY A 143 -2.01 -4.86 -5.29
N GLY A 144 -1.33 -3.89 -4.68
CA GLY A 144 -0.62 -2.80 -5.35
C GLY A 144 0.40 -2.15 -4.43
N CYS A 145 1.02 -1.09 -4.93
CA CYS A 145 2.05 -0.33 -4.21
C CYS A 145 1.63 1.13 -4.06
N TYR A 146 2.19 1.80 -3.05
CA TYR A 146 1.97 3.23 -2.80
C TYR A 146 3.32 3.93 -2.52
N ALA A 147 4.09 4.03 -3.60
CA ALA A 147 5.49 4.43 -3.57
C ALA A 147 5.66 5.92 -3.33
N LYS A 148 6.76 6.29 -2.65
CA LYS A 148 7.26 7.67 -2.62
C LYS A 148 7.89 8.01 -3.96
N THR A 149 7.64 9.23 -4.42
CA THR A 149 8.14 9.71 -5.72
C THR A 149 9.15 10.85 -5.61
N ILE A 150 9.37 11.41 -4.42
CA ILE A 150 10.39 12.45 -4.22
C ILE A 150 11.77 11.91 -4.62
N ASN A 151 12.47 12.65 -5.49
CA ASN A 151 13.76 12.30 -6.07
C ASN A 151 13.77 10.93 -6.79
N LEU A 152 12.63 10.47 -7.32
CA LEU A 152 12.55 9.19 -8.02
C LEU A 152 13.46 9.20 -9.25
N ASN A 153 14.42 8.29 -9.29
CA ASN A 153 15.43 8.25 -10.33
C ASN A 153 15.17 7.09 -11.31
N PRO A 154 15.05 7.34 -12.62
CA PRO A 154 14.75 6.30 -13.61
C PRO A 154 15.87 5.27 -13.79
N GLU A 155 17.12 5.58 -13.45
CA GLU A 155 18.24 4.63 -13.50
C GLU A 155 18.31 3.76 -12.25
N ALA A 156 18.03 4.33 -11.07
CA ALA A 156 18.08 3.62 -9.80
C ALA A 156 16.80 2.78 -9.56
N GLU A 157 15.63 3.29 -9.96
CA GLU A 157 14.32 2.69 -9.70
C GLU A 157 13.45 2.61 -10.98
N PRO A 158 13.95 1.98 -12.07
CA PRO A 158 13.32 2.01 -13.39
C PRO A 158 11.90 1.45 -13.41
N GLU A 159 11.64 0.37 -12.66
CA GLU A 159 10.32 -0.28 -12.60
C GLU A 159 9.28 0.65 -11.96
N ILE A 160 9.64 1.34 -10.88
CA ILE A 160 8.76 2.28 -10.17
C ILE A 160 8.55 3.52 -11.05
N TYR A 161 9.61 4.08 -11.61
CA TYR A 161 9.54 5.23 -12.51
C TYR A 161 8.60 4.95 -13.70
N ALA A 162 8.71 3.78 -14.33
CA ALA A 162 7.86 3.38 -15.43
C ALA A 162 6.37 3.31 -15.05
N THR A 163 6.00 3.12 -13.78
CA THR A 163 4.60 3.12 -13.36
C THR A 163 3.95 4.50 -13.43
N THR A 164 4.73 5.57 -13.33
CA THR A 164 4.22 6.95 -13.26
C THR A 164 3.58 7.42 -14.57
N SER A 165 3.94 6.79 -15.69
CA SER A 165 3.36 7.03 -17.01
C SER A 165 2.32 6.00 -17.44
N LYS A 166 2.03 4.98 -16.60
CA LYS A 166 1.01 3.97 -16.91
C LYS A 166 -0.40 4.50 -16.65
N PHE A 167 -1.33 4.08 -17.50
CA PHE A 167 -2.73 4.46 -17.37
C PHE A 167 -3.29 4.13 -15.98
N ALA A 168 -4.12 5.01 -15.44
CA ALA A 168 -4.79 4.85 -14.14
C ALA A 168 -3.86 4.81 -12.91
N THR A 169 -2.54 4.98 -13.04
CA THR A 169 -1.70 5.28 -11.87
C THR A 169 -2.21 6.57 -11.22
N VAL A 170 -2.42 6.52 -9.90
CA VAL A 170 -2.87 7.69 -9.13
C VAL A 170 -1.63 8.44 -8.68
N ILE A 171 -1.49 9.69 -9.12
CA ILE A 171 -0.43 10.60 -8.67
C ILE A 171 -1.01 11.51 -7.58
N GLU A 172 -0.36 11.58 -6.43
CA GLU A 172 -0.82 12.33 -5.27
C GLU A 172 0.24 13.36 -4.84
N ASN A 173 -0.16 14.64 -4.87
CA ASN A 173 0.62 15.80 -4.43
C ASN A 173 1.97 15.99 -5.15
N MET A 174 2.07 15.64 -6.44
CA MET A 174 3.21 16.01 -7.29
C MET A 174 2.90 17.28 -8.08
N VAL A 175 3.92 18.12 -8.26
CA VAL A 175 3.89 19.22 -9.23
C VAL A 175 4.11 18.65 -10.63
N PHE A 176 3.52 19.27 -11.64
CA PHE A 176 3.65 18.85 -13.03
C PHE A 176 3.62 20.05 -13.96
N ASP A 177 4.21 19.91 -15.14
CA ASP A 177 4.18 20.93 -16.18
C ASP A 177 2.79 21.04 -16.80
N GLU A 178 2.21 22.24 -16.86
CA GLU A 178 0.83 22.43 -17.32
C GLU A 178 0.62 22.12 -18.82
N GLU A 179 1.67 22.19 -19.64
CA GLU A 179 1.59 21.92 -21.09
C GLU A 179 1.94 20.46 -21.40
N THR A 180 3.09 19.97 -20.94
CA THR A 180 3.61 18.63 -21.25
C THR A 180 3.00 17.55 -20.36
N LYS A 181 2.49 17.93 -19.18
CA LYS A 181 2.03 17.03 -18.10
C LYS A 181 3.13 16.17 -17.49
N GLU A 182 4.40 16.50 -17.76
CA GLU A 182 5.54 15.84 -17.11
C GLU A 182 5.54 16.13 -15.61
N LEU A 183 5.80 15.09 -14.82
CA LEU A 183 5.87 15.19 -13.37
C LEU A 183 7.23 15.74 -12.95
N ASP A 184 7.24 16.66 -12.00
CA ASP A 184 8.46 17.12 -11.34
C ASP A 184 8.70 16.28 -10.08
N PHE A 185 9.77 15.48 -10.10
CA PHE A 185 10.13 14.58 -9.01
C PHE A 185 10.98 15.26 -7.93
N ASP A 186 11.53 16.45 -8.22
CA ASP A 186 12.41 17.19 -7.32
C ASP A 186 11.66 18.35 -6.61
N ASP A 187 10.54 18.81 -7.16
CA ASP A 187 9.69 19.86 -6.56
C ASP A 187 8.79 19.33 -5.43
N ASP A 188 9.24 19.56 -4.19
CA ASP A 188 8.51 19.22 -2.97
C ASP A 188 7.69 20.36 -2.36
N SER A 189 7.42 21.43 -3.13
CA SER A 189 6.72 22.64 -2.65
C SER A 189 5.34 22.38 -2.06
N LEU A 190 4.64 21.34 -2.51
CA LEU A 190 3.42 20.83 -1.89
C LEU A 190 3.73 19.93 -0.68
N THR A 191 4.63 18.96 -0.87
CA THR A 191 5.09 18.04 0.17
C THR A 191 6.23 17.14 -0.31
N ALA A 192 7.19 16.82 0.57
CA ALA A 192 8.17 15.75 0.36
C ALA A 192 7.56 14.33 0.46
N ASN A 193 6.27 14.20 0.79
CA ASN A 193 5.54 12.93 0.82
C ASN A 193 4.67 12.76 -0.44
N MET A 194 5.15 13.21 -1.59
CA MET A 194 4.55 12.92 -2.88
C MET A 194 4.55 11.41 -3.18
N ARG A 195 3.50 10.94 -3.85
CA ARG A 195 3.26 9.50 -4.02
C ARG A 195 2.69 9.15 -5.39
N CYS A 196 2.92 7.91 -5.78
CA CYS A 196 2.13 7.25 -6.81
C CYS A 196 1.54 5.93 -6.29
N ALA A 197 0.31 5.62 -6.70
CA ALA A 197 -0.37 4.36 -6.39
C ALA A 197 -0.75 3.62 -7.66
N TYR A 198 -0.36 2.36 -7.74
CA TYR A 198 -0.51 1.52 -8.91
C TYR A 198 -0.74 0.04 -8.50
N PRO A 199 -1.43 -0.75 -9.34
CA PRO A 199 -1.61 -2.18 -9.08
C PRO A 199 -0.27 -2.92 -9.22
N LEU A 200 -0.12 -4.02 -8.48
CA LEU A 200 1.15 -4.74 -8.36
C LEU A 200 1.60 -5.34 -9.70
N ASP A 201 0.64 -5.67 -10.58
CA ASP A 201 0.88 -6.18 -11.93
C ASP A 201 1.58 -5.16 -12.87
N TYR A 202 1.77 -3.91 -12.44
CA TYR A 202 2.58 -2.93 -13.17
C TYR A 202 4.07 -3.13 -12.97
N ILE A 203 4.49 -3.87 -11.95
CA ILE A 203 5.90 -4.21 -11.72
C ILE A 203 6.21 -5.51 -12.47
N SER A 204 7.17 -5.49 -13.39
CA SER A 204 7.38 -6.59 -14.34
C SER A 204 7.79 -7.91 -13.67
N ASN A 205 8.49 -7.83 -12.55
CA ASN A 205 8.95 -8.96 -11.74
C ASN A 205 8.08 -9.19 -10.49
N ALA A 206 6.85 -8.69 -10.45
CA ALA A 206 5.92 -8.99 -9.36
C ALA A 206 5.48 -10.46 -9.35
N SER A 207 5.26 -11.00 -8.16
CA SER A 207 4.70 -12.33 -7.95
C SER A 207 3.23 -12.35 -8.32
N GLU A 208 2.84 -13.28 -9.19
CA GLU A 208 1.44 -13.52 -9.56
C GLU A 208 0.58 -13.94 -8.36
N THR A 209 1.19 -14.65 -7.40
CA THR A 209 0.49 -15.16 -6.21
C THR A 209 0.66 -14.25 -4.99
N ALA A 210 1.74 -13.46 -4.97
CA ALA A 210 2.21 -12.68 -3.83
C ALA A 210 2.31 -13.49 -2.53
N ILE A 211 2.76 -14.73 -2.69
CA ILE A 211 3.09 -15.66 -1.63
C ILE A 211 4.56 -16.04 -1.77
N GLY A 212 5.26 -16.12 -0.65
CA GLY A 212 6.61 -16.65 -0.52
C GLY A 212 6.69 -17.68 0.62
N GLY A 213 7.80 -18.40 0.70
CA GLY A 213 8.07 -19.30 1.81
C GLY A 213 8.32 -18.57 3.12
N HIS A 214 8.78 -19.33 4.12
CA HIS A 214 9.31 -18.72 5.34
C HIS A 214 10.54 -17.86 5.00
N PRO A 215 10.65 -16.64 5.55
CA PRO A 215 11.81 -15.80 5.31
C PRO A 215 13.10 -16.51 5.75
N LYS A 216 14.04 -16.70 4.83
CA LYS A 216 15.40 -17.16 5.16
C LYS A 216 16.31 -16.01 5.59
N ASN A 217 15.97 -14.80 5.13
CA ASN A 217 16.71 -13.59 5.43
C ASN A 217 15.73 -12.53 5.96
N ILE A 218 16.08 -11.94 7.10
CA ILE A 218 15.36 -10.83 7.72
C ILE A 218 16.35 -9.69 7.82
N ILE A 219 16.04 -8.58 7.16
CA ILE A 219 16.91 -7.40 7.07
C ILE A 219 16.21 -6.26 7.83
N MET A 220 16.98 -5.54 8.65
CA MET A 220 16.49 -4.51 9.58
C MET A 220 17.12 -3.15 9.29
#